data_AF-A0A6H0Y5S7-F1
#
_entry.id   AF-A0A6H0Y5S7-F1
#
_cell.length_a   1.000
_cell.length_b   1.000
_cell.length_c   1.000
_cell.angle_alpha   90.00
_cell.angle_beta   90.00
_cell.angle_gamma   90.00
#
_symmetry.space_group_name_H-M   'P 1'
#
loop_
_entity.id
_entity.type
_entity.pdbx_description
1 polymer ?
#
loop_
_entity_poly.entity_id
_entity_poly.type
_entity_poly.pdbx_seq_one_letter_code
_entity_poly.pdbx_strand_id
1 'polypeptide(L)'
;MPPDRIADDEPLNPHAKSPQAIKDEYKRHQKGGEHVGPQMISTDQQQQSDPGLHYEVKDIPGLVVYTSFLSSQSQLFLLDKLFHRDLLNPEHKTNVHMHYHIPNPPQGQSFFTHNDVFTPIDPSCHKPLTARQFLDKKLRWMTLGGQYDWTNKVYPSETPPPFPGDIKQIIETAFPMKAEAAIVNLYSPGDTLSLHRDVSEDCNQPLVSLSIGCECIFIVGLEDEKGGSKTATLRLKSGDAVLMSGESRDNVTTTRLQRRR
;
A
#
# COMPACT_ATOMS: atom_id res chain seq x y z
N MET A 1 -45.42 -18.08 1.95
CA MET A 1 -44.46 -17.18 1.27
C MET A 1 -43.07 -17.68 1.61
N PRO A 2 -42.21 -18.00 0.63
CA PRO A 2 -40.81 -18.24 0.93
C PRO A 2 -40.13 -16.90 1.26
N PRO A 3 -39.12 -16.88 2.14
CA PRO A 3 -38.41 -15.65 2.50
C PRO A 3 -37.61 -15.13 1.29
N ASP A 4 -37.54 -13.80 1.20
CA ASP A 4 -36.81 -13.06 0.17
C ASP A 4 -35.38 -13.58 0.02
N ARG A 5 -35.01 -13.90 -1.22
CA ARG A 5 -33.62 -14.16 -1.60
C ARG A 5 -32.86 -12.85 -1.37
N ILE A 6 -31.91 -12.89 -0.46
CA ILE A 6 -30.81 -11.93 -0.38
C ILE A 6 -30.22 -11.89 -1.80
N ALA A 7 -30.16 -10.68 -2.39
CA ALA A 7 -29.52 -10.51 -3.68
C ALA A 7 -28.09 -11.04 -3.56
N ASP A 8 -27.75 -12.01 -4.40
CA ASP A 8 -26.36 -12.41 -4.60
C ASP A 8 -25.62 -11.17 -5.12
N ASP A 9 -24.87 -10.48 -4.26
CA ASP A 9 -23.94 -9.43 -4.69
C ASP A 9 -22.96 -10.09 -5.65
N GLU A 10 -23.05 -9.73 -6.95
CA GLU A 10 -22.06 -10.20 -7.92
C GLU A 10 -20.66 -9.75 -7.45
N PRO A 11 -19.67 -10.66 -7.48
CA PRO A 11 -18.32 -10.31 -7.07
C PRO A 11 -17.79 -9.15 -7.92
N LEU A 12 -17.22 -8.15 -7.24
CA LEU A 12 -16.71 -6.94 -7.89
C LEU A 12 -15.66 -7.29 -8.94
N ASN A 13 -15.85 -6.77 -10.15
CA ASN A 13 -14.93 -7.05 -11.25
C ASN A 13 -13.59 -6.30 -11.05
N PRO A 14 -12.46 -7.00 -10.80
CA PRO A 14 -11.14 -6.36 -10.64
C PRO A 14 -10.62 -5.69 -11.91
N HIS A 15 -11.26 -5.93 -13.06
CA HIS A 15 -10.95 -5.33 -14.35
C HIS A 15 -11.94 -4.23 -14.76
N ALA A 16 -12.87 -3.85 -13.87
CA ALA A 16 -13.75 -2.71 -14.10
C ALA A 16 -12.91 -1.46 -14.39
N LYS A 17 -13.31 -0.70 -15.41
CA LYS A 17 -12.64 0.56 -15.74
C LYS A 17 -12.84 1.54 -14.59
N SER A 18 -11.76 2.11 -14.08
CA SER A 18 -11.86 3.16 -13.04
C SER A 18 -12.75 4.34 -13.49
N PRO A 19 -13.40 5.05 -12.56
CA PRO A 19 -14.22 6.21 -12.87
C PRO A 19 -13.48 7.27 -13.67
N GLN A 20 -14.21 8.05 -14.46
CA GLN A 20 -13.60 9.18 -15.17
C GLN A 20 -13.10 10.26 -14.20
N ALA A 21 -13.82 10.49 -13.09
CA ALA A 21 -13.45 11.49 -12.09
C ALA A 21 -12.06 11.26 -11.49
N ILE A 22 -11.79 10.03 -11.00
CA ILE A 22 -10.46 9.70 -10.45
C ILE A 22 -9.36 9.69 -11.52
N LYS A 23 -9.68 9.30 -12.76
CA LYS A 23 -8.73 9.36 -13.88
C LYS A 23 -8.31 10.79 -14.19
N ASP A 24 -9.25 11.73 -14.14
CA ASP A 24 -8.98 13.14 -14.38
C ASP A 24 -8.16 13.76 -13.26
N GLU A 25 -8.47 13.39 -12.00
CA GLU A 25 -7.69 13.77 -10.81
C GLU A 25 -6.24 13.27 -10.91
N TYR A 26 -6.07 11.98 -11.22
CA TYR A 26 -4.78 11.33 -11.41
C TYR A 26 -3.94 12.03 -12.47
N LYS A 27 -4.53 12.27 -13.66
CA LYS A 27 -3.85 12.97 -14.76
C LYS A 27 -3.46 14.41 -14.39
N ARG A 28 -4.25 15.09 -13.57
CA ARG A 28 -3.95 16.46 -13.12
C ARG A 28 -2.70 16.49 -12.26
N HIS A 29 -2.58 15.57 -11.31
CA HIS A 29 -1.41 15.48 -10.44
C HIS A 29 -0.16 14.92 -11.13
N GLN A 30 -0.30 14.05 -12.15
CA GLN A 30 0.83 13.61 -12.96
C GLN A 30 1.49 14.74 -13.76
N LYS A 31 0.69 15.72 -14.23
CA LYS A 31 1.19 16.86 -15.03
C LYS A 31 1.86 17.96 -14.19
N GLY A 32 2.08 17.74 -12.90
CA GLY A 32 2.69 18.74 -12.02
C GLY A 32 1.76 19.92 -11.71
N GLY A 33 0.44 19.73 -11.82
CA GLY A 33 -0.51 20.75 -11.40
C GLY A 33 -0.32 21.06 -9.91
N GLU A 34 0.26 22.23 -9.60
CA GLU A 34 0.35 22.79 -8.25
C GLU A 34 -1.03 23.21 -7.71
N HIS A 35 -2.06 23.22 -8.56
CA HIS A 35 -3.41 23.57 -8.15
C HIS A 35 -3.93 22.59 -7.11
N VAL A 36 -3.93 23.10 -5.87
CA VAL A 36 -4.85 22.76 -4.80
C VAL A 36 -6.26 22.89 -5.39
N GLY A 37 -6.74 21.81 -6.00
CA GLY A 37 -8.15 21.74 -6.40
C GLY A 37 -9.00 21.96 -5.15
N PRO A 38 -10.23 22.49 -5.29
CA PRO A 38 -11.13 22.74 -4.16
C PRO A 38 -11.49 21.48 -3.32
N GLN A 39 -10.99 20.30 -3.72
CA GLN A 39 -11.16 19.00 -3.05
C GLN A 39 -9.85 18.39 -2.51
N MET A 40 -8.70 19.06 -2.61
CA MET A 40 -7.51 18.62 -1.88
C MET A 40 -7.73 18.89 -0.40
N ILE A 41 -8.09 17.84 0.34
CA ILE A 41 -8.14 17.88 1.79
C ILE A 41 -6.69 17.89 2.26
N SER A 42 -6.17 19.10 2.51
CA SER A 42 -5.00 19.20 3.37
C SER A 42 -5.41 18.65 4.73
N THR A 43 -4.60 17.75 5.32
CA THR A 43 -4.74 17.33 6.72
C THR A 43 -4.91 18.53 7.65
N ASP A 44 -4.36 19.68 7.24
CA ASP A 44 -4.35 20.92 8.02
C ASP A 44 -5.65 21.73 7.86
N GLN A 45 -6.50 21.46 6.85
CA GLN A 45 -7.72 22.25 6.55
C GLN A 45 -9.03 21.66 7.11
N GLN A 46 -9.03 20.42 7.63
CA GLN A 46 -10.21 19.80 8.27
C GLN A 46 -10.17 19.83 9.80
N GLN A 47 -9.34 20.68 10.42
CA GLN A 47 -9.27 20.91 11.88
C GLN A 47 -10.54 21.50 12.54
N GLN A 48 -11.70 21.43 11.88
CA GLN A 48 -12.98 21.91 12.40
C GLN A 48 -13.90 20.77 12.85
N SER A 49 -13.44 20.02 13.87
CA SER A 49 -14.21 19.52 15.01
C SER A 49 -13.42 18.39 15.68
N ASP A 50 -12.91 18.65 16.88
CA ASP A 50 -12.05 17.80 17.72
C ASP A 50 -10.56 17.74 17.28
N PRO A 51 -9.57 18.09 18.12
CA PRO A 51 -8.15 17.82 17.87
C PRO A 51 -7.83 16.33 18.04
N GLY A 52 -8.65 15.47 17.46
CA GLY A 52 -8.40 14.04 17.38
C GLY A 52 -7.21 13.78 16.47
N LEU A 53 -6.34 12.84 16.84
CA LEU A 53 -5.24 12.35 16.00
C LEU A 53 -5.74 11.75 14.66
N HIS A 54 -7.05 11.68 14.41
CA HIS A 54 -7.64 11.13 13.22
C HIS A 54 -8.93 11.86 12.80
N TYR A 55 -9.29 11.74 11.52
CA TYR A 55 -10.53 12.24 10.97
C TYR A 55 -11.04 11.32 9.84
N GLU A 56 -12.36 11.24 9.68
CA GLU A 56 -12.99 10.53 8.56
C GLU A 56 -13.19 11.47 7.37
N VAL A 57 -12.92 10.98 6.17
CA VAL A 57 -13.11 11.75 4.94
C VAL A 57 -14.59 11.80 4.61
N LYS A 58 -15.21 12.97 4.81
CA LYS A 58 -16.66 13.23 4.66
C LYS A 58 -17.34 12.57 3.44
N ASP A 59 -16.67 12.56 2.30
CA ASP A 59 -17.23 12.06 1.04
C ASP A 59 -16.93 10.59 0.76
N ILE A 60 -16.09 9.93 1.56
CA ILE A 60 -15.68 8.53 1.40
C ILE A 60 -15.90 7.81 2.74
N PRO A 61 -17.12 7.31 3.02
CA PRO A 61 -17.42 6.59 4.27
C PRO A 61 -16.47 5.41 4.51
N GLY A 62 -15.99 5.28 5.75
CA GLY A 62 -15.03 4.25 6.15
C GLY A 62 -13.55 4.59 5.86
N LEU A 63 -13.27 5.71 5.18
CA LEU A 63 -11.91 6.19 4.97
C LEU A 63 -11.49 7.11 6.11
N VAL A 64 -10.68 6.59 7.03
CA VAL A 64 -10.20 7.33 8.21
C VAL A 64 -8.70 7.60 8.10
N VAL A 65 -8.30 8.85 8.27
CA VAL A 65 -6.90 9.29 8.24
C VAL A 65 -6.45 9.55 9.67
N TYR A 66 -5.36 8.90 10.09
CA TYR A 66 -4.67 9.12 11.36
C TYR A 66 -3.40 9.93 11.09
N THR A 67 -3.37 11.16 11.56
CA THR A 67 -2.25 12.08 11.36
C THR A 67 -1.16 11.80 12.41
N SER A 68 0.10 11.72 11.98
CA SER A 68 1.24 11.42 12.86
C SER A 68 1.04 10.16 13.73
N PHE A 69 0.35 9.15 13.20
CA PHE A 69 0.08 7.89 13.88
C PHE A 69 1.36 7.21 14.39
N LEU A 70 2.42 7.18 13.58
CA LEU A 70 3.72 6.69 13.98
C LEU A 70 4.62 7.83 14.45
N SER A 71 5.12 7.72 15.68
CA SER A 71 6.21 8.58 16.16
C SER A 71 7.47 8.43 15.28
N SER A 72 8.34 9.44 15.24
CA SER A 72 9.62 9.35 14.51
C SER A 72 10.47 8.17 14.96
N GLN A 73 10.41 7.82 16.24
CA GLN A 73 11.12 6.65 16.79
C GLN A 73 10.53 5.35 16.24
N SER A 74 9.20 5.22 16.20
CA SER A 74 8.51 4.06 15.63
C SER A 74 8.81 3.92 14.14
N GLN A 75 8.86 5.04 13.40
CA GLN A 75 9.20 5.05 11.97
C GLN A 75 10.63 4.50 11.73
N LEU A 76 11.62 4.97 12.49
CA LEU A 76 13.00 4.49 12.39
C LEU A 76 13.12 3.01 12.77
N PHE A 77 12.43 2.61 13.84
CA PHE A 77 12.40 1.21 14.27
C PHE A 77 11.81 0.30 13.18
N LEU A 78 10.68 0.69 12.58
CA LEU A 78 10.07 -0.08 11.49
C LEU A 78 10.99 -0.15 10.28
N LEU A 79 11.60 0.95 9.87
CA LEU A 79 12.56 0.95 8.75
C LEU A 79 13.75 0.02 9.03
N ASP A 80 14.32 0.07 10.23
CA ASP A 80 15.41 -0.83 10.64
C ASP A 80 15.00 -2.31 10.50
N LYS A 81 13.85 -2.68 11.07
CA LYS A 81 13.34 -4.05 10.99
C LYS A 81 13.04 -4.48 9.57
N LEU A 82 12.35 -3.65 8.79
CA LEU A 82 12.01 -3.96 7.41
C LEU A 82 13.26 -4.25 6.57
N PHE A 83 14.28 -3.41 6.68
CA PHE A 83 15.43 -3.46 5.79
C PHE A 83 16.59 -4.34 6.29
N HIS A 84 16.75 -4.50 7.60
CA HIS A 84 17.84 -5.30 8.17
C HIS A 84 17.39 -6.66 8.71
N ARG A 85 16.09 -6.89 8.93
CA ARG A 85 15.56 -8.20 9.36
C ARG A 85 14.63 -8.81 8.31
N ASP A 86 13.55 -8.12 7.96
CA ASP A 86 12.46 -8.72 7.19
C ASP A 86 12.83 -8.93 5.73
N LEU A 87 13.62 -8.04 5.13
CA LEU A 87 14.14 -8.18 3.78
C LEU A 87 15.12 -9.36 3.62
N LEU A 88 15.73 -9.82 4.72
CA LEU A 88 16.62 -10.99 4.73
C LEU A 88 15.86 -12.31 4.85
N ASN A 89 14.56 -12.28 5.16
CA ASN A 89 13.76 -13.50 5.24
C ASN A 89 13.46 -14.01 3.82
N PRO A 90 13.92 -15.21 3.42
CA PRO A 90 13.66 -15.75 2.08
C PRO A 90 12.18 -16.08 1.82
N GLU A 91 11.35 -16.14 2.85
CA GLU A 91 9.90 -16.31 2.73
C GLU A 91 9.19 -15.01 2.35
N HIS A 92 9.80 -13.86 2.63
CA HIS A 92 9.32 -12.55 2.21
C HIS A 92 9.76 -12.25 0.78
N LYS A 93 8.83 -12.36 -0.17
CA LYS A 93 9.13 -12.16 -1.59
C LYS A 93 9.25 -10.68 -1.93
N THR A 94 10.01 -10.41 -2.99
CA THR A 94 10.18 -9.07 -3.55
C THR A 94 9.99 -9.12 -5.05
N ASN A 95 9.80 -7.96 -5.67
CA ASN A 95 9.73 -7.85 -7.13
C ASN A 95 10.98 -8.38 -7.86
N VAL A 96 12.12 -8.47 -7.17
CA VAL A 96 13.40 -8.89 -7.75
C VAL A 96 13.53 -10.41 -7.77
N HIS A 97 12.89 -11.12 -6.83
CA HIS A 97 12.86 -12.58 -6.81
C HIS A 97 12.25 -13.20 -8.08
N MET A 98 11.42 -12.46 -8.81
CA MET A 98 10.83 -12.94 -10.07
C MET A 98 11.85 -13.08 -11.21
N HIS A 99 13.02 -12.45 -11.09
CA HIS A 99 14.00 -12.35 -12.18
C HIS A 99 15.42 -12.73 -11.77
N TYR A 100 15.71 -12.87 -10.47
CA TYR A 100 17.04 -13.10 -9.94
C TYR A 100 17.02 -14.13 -8.81
N HIS A 101 18.10 -14.89 -8.71
CA HIS A 101 18.48 -15.58 -7.49
C HIS A 101 19.14 -14.57 -6.54
N ILE A 102 18.53 -14.37 -5.38
CA ILE A 102 18.99 -13.44 -4.36
C ILE A 102 19.74 -14.25 -3.29
N PRO A 103 21.06 -14.06 -3.12
CA PRO A 103 21.79 -14.71 -2.04
C PRO A 103 21.41 -14.09 -0.70
N ASN A 104 21.37 -14.92 0.34
CA ASN A 104 21.21 -14.42 1.71
C ASN A 104 22.58 -13.96 2.23
N PRO A 105 22.70 -12.71 2.73
CA PRO A 105 23.91 -12.23 3.36
C PRO A 105 24.34 -13.13 4.54
N PRO A 106 25.64 -13.19 4.87
CA PRO A 106 26.13 -13.94 6.03
C PRO A 106 25.46 -13.49 7.34
N GLN A 107 25.44 -14.38 8.33
CA GLN A 107 24.85 -14.10 9.64
C GLN A 107 25.40 -12.79 10.24
N GLY A 108 24.48 -11.91 10.66
CA GLY A 108 24.83 -10.60 11.24
C GLY A 108 25.14 -9.50 10.22
N GLN A 109 25.04 -9.77 8.92
CA GLN A 109 25.16 -8.76 7.86
C GLN A 109 23.81 -8.48 7.20
N SER A 110 23.76 -7.41 6.42
CA SER A 110 22.60 -7.06 5.59
C SER A 110 23.03 -6.68 4.17
N PHE A 111 22.06 -6.49 3.28
CA PHE A 111 22.30 -6.00 1.92
C PHE A 111 22.97 -4.60 1.87
N PHE A 112 22.97 -3.85 2.97
CA PHE A 112 23.63 -2.55 3.07
C PHE A 112 25.14 -2.66 3.35
N THR A 113 25.57 -3.76 3.98
CA THR A 113 26.95 -3.98 4.39
C THR A 113 27.68 -4.96 3.49
N HIS A 114 26.95 -5.88 2.87
CA HIS A 114 27.51 -6.93 2.02
C HIS A 114 27.26 -6.67 0.54
N ASN A 115 28.29 -6.80 -0.30
CA ASN A 115 28.20 -6.49 -1.73
C ASN A 115 28.03 -7.75 -2.58
N ASP A 116 26.94 -8.47 -2.33
CA ASP A 116 26.56 -9.64 -3.10
C ASP A 116 26.24 -9.30 -4.55
N VAL A 117 26.49 -10.27 -5.44
CA VAL A 117 26.06 -10.24 -6.84
C VAL A 117 24.91 -11.22 -7.02
N PHE A 118 23.77 -10.69 -7.46
CA PHE A 118 22.54 -11.43 -7.67
C PHE A 118 22.54 -11.91 -9.11
N THR A 119 22.36 -13.21 -9.31
CA THR A 119 22.42 -13.83 -10.63
C THR A 119 21.03 -13.85 -11.26
N PRO A 120 20.89 -13.48 -12.55
CA PRO A 120 19.60 -13.52 -13.22
C PRO A 120 19.16 -14.98 -13.41
N ILE A 121 17.86 -15.24 -13.26
CA ILE A 121 17.24 -16.54 -13.58
C ILE A 121 17.39 -16.84 -15.07
N ASP A 122 17.18 -15.81 -15.90
CA ASP A 122 17.47 -15.85 -17.34
C ASP A 122 18.54 -14.79 -17.69
N PRO A 123 19.81 -15.22 -17.87
CA PRO A 123 20.91 -14.33 -18.24
C PRO A 123 20.77 -13.69 -19.64
N SER A 124 19.88 -14.18 -20.50
CA SER A 124 19.62 -13.57 -21.81
C SER A 124 18.73 -12.32 -21.70
N CYS A 125 17.84 -12.30 -20.71
CA CYS A 125 16.92 -11.18 -20.45
C CYS A 125 17.50 -10.13 -19.49
N HIS A 126 18.35 -10.56 -18.55
CA HIS A 126 18.83 -9.72 -17.45
C HIS A 126 20.34 -9.83 -17.21
N LYS A 127 20.95 -8.72 -16.77
CA LYS A 127 22.36 -8.67 -16.37
C LYS A 127 22.49 -8.86 -14.86
N PRO A 128 23.61 -9.41 -14.34
CA PRO A 128 23.86 -9.49 -12.90
C PRO A 128 23.68 -8.13 -12.20
N LEU A 129 23.20 -8.19 -10.96
CA LEU A 129 22.80 -7.03 -10.17
C LEU A 129 23.58 -7.02 -8.84
N THR A 130 24.13 -5.90 -8.42
CA THR A 130 24.76 -5.80 -7.08
C THR A 130 23.74 -5.52 -5.99
N ALA A 131 24.03 -5.86 -4.74
CA ALA A 131 23.19 -5.52 -3.58
C ALA A 131 22.85 -4.01 -3.51
N ARG A 132 23.81 -3.14 -3.87
CA ARG A 132 23.57 -1.70 -3.96
C ARG A 132 22.57 -1.34 -5.06
N GLN A 133 22.72 -1.89 -6.26
CA GLN A 133 21.77 -1.65 -7.34
C GLN A 133 20.38 -2.23 -7.02
N PHE A 134 20.35 -3.35 -6.29
CA PHE A 134 19.13 -3.94 -5.75
C PHE A 134 18.39 -2.94 -4.86
N LEU A 135 19.04 -2.45 -3.81
CA LEU A 135 18.45 -1.50 -2.85
C LEU A 135 18.09 -0.16 -3.51
N ASP A 136 19.03 0.45 -4.24
CA ASP A 136 18.88 1.83 -4.72
C ASP A 136 17.95 1.93 -5.94
N LYS A 137 17.84 0.88 -6.76
CA LYS A 137 17.24 0.99 -8.10
C LYS A 137 16.23 -0.08 -8.45
N LYS A 138 16.27 -1.28 -7.86
CA LYS A 138 15.44 -2.40 -8.31
C LYS A 138 14.35 -2.80 -7.34
N LEU A 139 14.57 -2.68 -6.03
CA LEU A 139 13.56 -3.00 -5.03
C LEU A 139 12.39 -2.01 -5.13
N ARG A 140 11.17 -2.53 -5.28
CA ARG A 140 9.92 -1.76 -5.43
C ARG A 140 8.85 -2.22 -4.48
N TRP A 141 8.80 -3.52 -4.20
CA TRP A 141 7.93 -4.04 -3.17
C TRP A 141 8.57 -5.24 -2.48
N MET A 142 8.14 -5.47 -1.24
CA MET A 142 8.33 -6.74 -0.54
C MET A 142 7.04 -7.14 0.19
N THR A 143 6.80 -8.43 0.34
CA THR A 143 5.66 -8.99 1.08
C THR A 143 6.09 -9.38 2.50
N LEU A 144 5.17 -9.31 3.46
CA LEU A 144 5.35 -9.77 4.83
C LEU A 144 4.21 -10.72 5.18
N GLY A 145 4.51 -11.84 5.83
CA GLY A 145 3.51 -12.87 6.14
C GLY A 145 2.91 -13.48 4.87
N GLY A 146 1.58 -13.42 4.73
CA GLY A 146 0.85 -13.95 3.57
C GLY A 146 1.39 -13.46 2.22
N GLN A 147 1.57 -14.40 1.30
CA GLN A 147 2.19 -14.15 0.00
C GLN A 147 1.12 -13.97 -1.06
N TYR A 148 1.00 -12.76 -1.60
CA TYR A 148 0.03 -12.48 -2.66
C TYR A 148 0.49 -13.05 -4.00
N ASP A 149 -0.34 -13.88 -4.64
CA ASP A 149 -0.10 -14.37 -5.99
C ASP A 149 -0.58 -13.33 -7.01
N TRP A 150 0.36 -12.58 -7.58
CA TRP A 150 0.09 -11.57 -8.60
C TRP A 150 -0.51 -12.13 -9.90
N THR A 151 -0.27 -13.41 -10.20
CA THR A 151 -0.73 -14.07 -11.43
C THR A 151 -2.21 -14.41 -11.32
N ASN A 152 -2.58 -15.09 -10.23
CA ASN A 152 -3.94 -15.54 -9.98
C ASN A 152 -4.78 -14.50 -9.21
N LYS A 153 -4.15 -13.43 -8.72
CA LYS A 153 -4.74 -12.36 -7.93
C LYS A 153 -5.45 -12.83 -6.66
N VAL A 154 -4.85 -13.82 -5.99
CA VAL A 154 -5.40 -14.43 -4.78
C VAL A 154 -4.30 -14.64 -3.75
N TYR A 155 -4.69 -14.74 -2.48
CA TYR A 155 -3.84 -15.35 -1.47
C TYR A 155 -3.96 -16.88 -1.57
N PRO A 156 -2.84 -17.62 -1.71
CA PRO A 156 -2.86 -19.07 -1.70
C PRO A 156 -3.47 -19.63 -0.41
N SER A 157 -4.14 -20.77 -0.50
CA SER A 157 -4.74 -21.47 0.65
C SER A 157 -3.72 -22.15 1.57
N GLU A 158 -2.43 -22.10 1.21
CA GLU A 158 -1.35 -22.67 2.01
C GLU A 158 -1.12 -21.86 3.29
N THR A 159 -0.50 -22.48 4.29
CA THR A 159 -0.15 -21.78 5.53
C THR A 159 0.80 -20.62 5.20
N PRO A 160 0.42 -19.36 5.50
CA PRO A 160 1.26 -18.22 5.19
C PRO A 160 2.52 -18.22 6.06
N PRO A 161 3.63 -17.62 5.58
CA PRO A 161 4.78 -17.30 6.42
C PRO A 161 4.36 -16.51 7.67
N PRO A 162 5.08 -16.65 8.80
CA PRO A 162 4.77 -15.87 9.99
C PRO A 162 4.85 -14.37 9.73
N PHE A 163 3.77 -13.65 10.02
CA PHE A 163 3.77 -12.19 9.96
C PHE A 163 4.64 -11.61 11.08
N PRO A 164 5.47 -10.57 10.84
CA PRO A 164 6.35 -10.00 11.86
C PRO A 164 5.59 -9.52 13.10
N GLY A 165 5.93 -10.09 14.26
CA GLY A 165 5.16 -9.91 15.50
C GLY A 165 5.15 -8.47 16.05
N ASP A 166 6.21 -7.70 15.80
CA ASP A 166 6.30 -6.30 16.20
C ASP A 166 5.37 -5.40 15.37
N ILE A 167 5.35 -5.61 14.05
CA ILE A 167 4.40 -4.91 13.16
C ILE A 167 2.97 -5.36 13.48
N LYS A 168 2.76 -6.66 13.70
CA LYS A 168 1.47 -7.23 14.10
C LYS A 168 0.92 -6.51 15.34
N GLN A 169 1.73 -6.43 16.38
CA GLN A 169 1.33 -5.81 17.63
C GLN A 169 0.93 -4.34 17.45
N ILE A 170 1.69 -3.56 16.66
CA ILE A 170 1.35 -2.15 16.39
C ILE A 170 -0.02 -2.04 15.72
N ILE A 171 -0.26 -2.85 14.68
CA ILE A 171 -1.50 -2.79 13.90
C ILE A 171 -2.69 -3.29 14.72
N GLU A 172 -2.61 -4.47 15.32
CA GLU A 172 -3.73 -5.09 16.04
C GLU A 172 -4.07 -4.35 17.35
N THR A 173 -3.13 -3.59 17.92
CA THR A 173 -3.42 -2.72 19.08
C THR A 173 -4.19 -1.47 18.65
N ALA A 174 -3.90 -0.93 17.47
CA ALA A 174 -4.45 0.34 17.01
C ALA A 174 -5.75 0.18 16.22
N PHE A 175 -5.93 -0.95 15.53
CA PHE A 175 -7.01 -1.16 14.59
C PHE A 175 -7.74 -2.48 14.89
N PRO A 176 -9.07 -2.54 14.71
CA PRO A 176 -9.87 -3.74 14.97
C PRO A 176 -9.71 -4.76 13.83
N MET A 177 -8.51 -5.28 13.65
CA MET A 177 -8.15 -6.18 12.56
C MET A 177 -7.13 -7.22 12.98
N LYS A 178 -6.92 -8.23 12.14
CA LYS A 178 -5.81 -9.17 12.26
C LYS A 178 -4.76 -8.88 11.20
N ALA A 179 -3.51 -8.76 11.59
CA ALA A 179 -2.41 -8.54 10.65
C ALA A 179 -1.80 -9.90 10.26
N GLU A 180 -2.07 -10.31 9.02
CA GLU A 180 -1.66 -11.61 8.48
C GLU A 180 -0.82 -11.47 7.20
N ALA A 181 -1.04 -10.40 6.43
CA ALA A 181 -0.28 -10.09 5.22
C ALA A 181 -0.05 -8.57 5.11
N ALA A 182 1.07 -8.18 4.50
CA ALA A 182 1.33 -6.79 4.14
C ALA A 182 2.22 -6.70 2.91
N ILE A 183 2.07 -5.59 2.17
CA ILE A 183 2.94 -5.24 1.05
C ILE A 183 3.62 -3.92 1.39
N VAL A 184 4.95 -3.96 1.51
CA VAL A 184 5.77 -2.77 1.70
C VAL A 184 6.15 -2.25 0.33
N ASN A 185 5.59 -1.11 -0.05
CA ASN A 185 5.86 -0.45 -1.32
C ASN A 185 6.94 0.63 -1.16
N LEU A 186 7.95 0.62 -2.03
CA LEU A 186 9.04 1.58 -2.07
C LEU A 186 8.88 2.50 -3.28
N TYR A 187 8.90 3.81 -3.03
CA TYR A 187 8.73 4.83 -4.05
C TYR A 187 9.94 5.76 -4.11
N SER A 188 10.54 5.87 -5.28
CA SER A 188 11.52 6.90 -5.63
C SER A 188 10.82 8.18 -6.10
N PRO A 189 11.51 9.34 -6.09
CA PRO A 189 10.96 10.58 -6.63
C PRO A 189 10.45 10.41 -8.06
N GLY A 190 9.16 10.70 -8.28
CA GLY A 190 8.51 10.55 -9.57
C GLY A 190 7.88 9.20 -9.85
N ASP A 191 7.97 8.25 -8.92
CA ASP A 191 7.22 7.00 -9.02
C ASP A 191 5.72 7.26 -8.81
N THR A 192 4.91 6.48 -9.52
CA THR A 192 3.46 6.49 -9.37
C THR A 192 2.96 5.07 -9.32
N LEU A 193 2.04 4.79 -8.41
CA LEU A 193 1.19 3.61 -8.51
C LEU A 193 0.08 3.93 -9.52
N SER A 194 -0.29 2.96 -10.35
CA SER A 194 -1.42 3.13 -11.26
C SER A 194 -2.74 3.01 -10.50
N LEU A 195 -3.81 3.56 -11.07
CA LEU A 195 -5.16 3.36 -10.56
C LEU A 195 -5.46 1.85 -10.47
N HIS A 196 -5.81 1.40 -9.28
CA HIS A 196 -6.13 -0.01 -9.02
C HIS A 196 -7.23 -0.09 -7.95
N ARG A 197 -7.88 -1.25 -7.91
CA ARG A 197 -8.78 -1.66 -6.83
C ARG A 197 -8.15 -2.86 -6.14
N ASP A 198 -8.20 -2.89 -4.81
CA ASP A 198 -7.68 -4.00 -4.01
C ASP A 198 -8.76 -5.06 -3.85
N VAL A 199 -8.98 -5.88 -4.87
CA VAL A 199 -10.10 -6.86 -4.94
C VAL A 199 -9.65 -8.29 -4.59
N SER A 200 -8.45 -8.47 -4.05
CA SER A 200 -7.82 -9.79 -3.91
C SER A 200 -8.30 -10.62 -2.71
N GLU A 201 -9.05 -10.03 -1.81
CA GLU A 201 -9.52 -10.68 -0.58
C GLU A 201 -11.05 -10.73 -0.68
N ASP A 202 -11.64 -11.93 -0.71
CA ASP A 202 -13.08 -12.15 -0.50
C ASP A 202 -13.42 -11.88 0.98
N CYS A 203 -13.06 -10.70 1.48
CA CYS A 203 -13.23 -10.36 2.88
C CYS A 203 -13.44 -8.87 3.08
N ASN A 204 -14.56 -8.54 3.71
CA ASN A 204 -14.88 -7.22 4.25
C ASN A 204 -14.00 -6.90 5.49
N GLN A 205 -12.71 -7.28 5.47
CA GLN A 205 -11.74 -6.88 6.48
C GLN A 205 -11.17 -5.51 6.15
N PRO A 206 -10.88 -4.69 7.18
CA PRO A 206 -10.24 -3.40 6.97
C PRO A 206 -8.83 -3.54 6.40
N LEU A 207 -8.40 -2.55 5.63
CA LEU A 207 -7.03 -2.36 5.16
C LEU A 207 -6.42 -1.14 5.84
N VAL A 208 -5.18 -1.27 6.32
CA VAL A 208 -4.42 -0.15 6.89
C VAL A 208 -3.18 0.11 6.05
N SER A 209 -3.02 1.36 5.59
CA SER A 209 -1.84 1.85 4.88
C SER A 209 -1.03 2.79 5.77
N LEU A 210 0.23 2.44 6.04
CA LEU A 210 1.18 3.30 6.76
C LEU A 210 2.09 4.06 5.78
N SER A 211 2.34 5.34 6.05
CA SER A 211 3.24 6.18 5.24
C SER A 211 4.50 6.55 6.01
N ILE A 212 5.68 6.25 5.48
CA ILE A 212 6.97 6.61 6.10
C ILE A 212 7.89 7.20 5.02
N GLY A 213 8.51 8.34 5.31
CA GLY A 213 9.45 9.02 4.43
C GLY A 213 8.87 10.27 3.77
N CYS A 214 9.07 10.41 2.46
CA CYS A 214 8.63 11.60 1.74
C CYS A 214 7.10 11.67 1.66
N GLU A 215 6.57 12.90 1.66
CA GLU A 215 5.14 13.11 1.46
C GLU A 215 4.71 12.63 0.07
N CYS A 216 3.47 12.12 -0.01
CA CYS A 216 2.87 11.68 -1.27
C CYS A 216 1.46 12.20 -1.44
N ILE A 217 0.97 12.17 -2.67
CA ILE A 217 -0.45 12.38 -2.98
C ILE A 217 -1.11 11.02 -3.08
N PHE A 218 -2.17 10.81 -2.29
CA PHE A 218 -3.01 9.63 -2.32
C PHE A 218 -4.40 10.04 -2.81
N ILE A 219 -4.89 9.41 -3.86
CA ILE A 219 -6.19 9.72 -4.44
C ILE A 219 -7.06 8.49 -4.29
N VAL A 220 -8.27 8.71 -3.80
CA VAL A 220 -9.28 7.69 -3.52
C VAL A 220 -10.53 8.06 -4.29
N GLY A 221 -11.10 7.10 -5.01
CA GLY A 221 -12.36 7.27 -5.71
C GLY A 221 -13.32 6.17 -5.32
N LEU A 222 -14.48 6.55 -4.79
CA LEU A 222 -15.58 5.67 -4.45
C LEU A 222 -16.61 5.72 -5.58
N GLU A 223 -17.08 4.56 -6.01
CA GLU A 223 -18.23 4.41 -6.90
C GLU A 223 -19.47 4.10 -6.08
N ASP A 224 -20.57 4.80 -6.36
CA ASP A 224 -21.89 4.40 -5.84
C ASP A 224 -22.60 3.46 -6.83
N GLU A 225 -23.53 2.66 -6.31
CA GLU A 225 -24.33 1.69 -7.09
C GLU A 225 -25.16 2.34 -8.21
N LYS A 226 -25.38 3.65 -8.15
CA LYS A 226 -26.17 4.43 -9.11
C LYS A 226 -25.29 5.10 -10.17
N GLY A 227 -23.99 4.79 -10.20
CA GLY A 227 -23.03 5.30 -11.19
C GLY A 227 -22.48 6.69 -10.88
N GLY A 228 -22.78 7.25 -9.70
CA GLY A 228 -22.08 8.41 -9.18
C GLY A 228 -20.68 8.04 -8.69
N SER A 229 -19.77 9.02 -8.70
CA SER A 229 -18.41 8.83 -8.21
C SER A 229 -17.99 9.99 -7.35
N LYS A 230 -17.47 9.68 -6.16
CA LYS A 230 -16.86 10.64 -5.25
C LYS A 230 -15.36 10.43 -5.26
N THR A 231 -14.60 11.51 -5.17
CA THR A 231 -13.14 11.46 -5.19
C THR A 231 -12.60 12.30 -4.04
N ALA A 232 -11.56 11.81 -3.38
CA ALA A 232 -10.82 12.54 -2.37
C ALA A 232 -9.32 12.50 -2.71
N THR A 233 -8.66 13.64 -2.57
CA THR A 233 -7.21 13.75 -2.71
C THR A 233 -6.60 14.13 -1.36
N LEU A 234 -5.75 13.24 -0.85
CA LEU A 234 -5.08 13.36 0.44
C LEU A 234 -3.58 13.61 0.24
N ARG A 235 -3.01 14.51 1.03
CA ARG A 235 -1.56 14.64 1.18
C ARG A 235 -1.15 13.86 2.42
N LEU A 236 -0.47 12.74 2.24
CA LEU A 236 0.01 11.91 3.34
C LEU A 236 1.44 12.29 3.69
N LYS A 237 1.69 12.54 4.97
CA LYS A 237 2.99 12.88 5.55
C LYS A 237 3.64 11.64 6.18
N SER A 238 4.92 11.77 6.54
CA SER A 238 5.63 10.72 7.25
C SER A 238 4.99 10.47 8.61
N GLY A 239 4.63 9.21 8.87
CA GLY A 239 3.97 8.77 10.09
C GLY A 239 2.45 8.71 10.00
N ASP A 240 1.82 9.17 8.91
CA ASP A 240 0.37 9.07 8.74
C ASP A 240 -0.06 7.63 8.46
N ALA A 241 -1.25 7.27 8.93
CA ALA A 241 -1.93 6.02 8.60
C ALA A 241 -3.30 6.30 7.97
N VAL A 242 -3.73 5.43 7.06
CA VAL A 242 -5.05 5.46 6.46
C VAL A 242 -5.71 4.11 6.70
N LEU A 243 -6.87 4.11 7.34
CA LEU A 243 -7.75 2.97 7.49
C LEU A 243 -8.83 3.03 6.41
N MET A 244 -9.02 1.92 5.70
CA MET A 244 -10.07 1.71 4.72
C MET A 244 -10.92 0.53 5.19
N SER A 245 -12.17 0.79 5.55
CA SER A 245 -13.15 -0.22 5.96
C SER A 245 -14.50 0.02 5.29
N GLY A 246 -15.36 -1.01 5.26
CA GLY A 246 -16.69 -0.93 4.66
C GLY A 246 -16.64 -0.45 3.20
N GLU A 247 -17.44 0.57 2.87
CA GLU A 247 -17.51 1.10 1.50
C GLU A 247 -16.16 1.52 0.93
N SER A 248 -15.27 2.07 1.77
CA SER A 248 -13.94 2.50 1.34
C SER A 248 -12.97 1.35 1.04
N ARG A 249 -13.34 0.11 1.41
CA ARG A 249 -12.57 -1.12 1.16
C ARG A 249 -13.04 -1.84 -0.11
N ASP A 250 -14.35 -1.89 -0.33
CA ASP A 250 -14.93 -2.76 -1.35
C ASP A 250 -14.97 -2.06 -2.72
N ASN A 251 -15.45 -0.80 -2.76
CA ASN A 251 -15.78 -0.12 -4.02
C ASN A 251 -14.86 1.05 -4.36
N VAL A 252 -13.61 0.94 -3.95
CA VAL A 252 -12.66 2.04 -4.08
C VAL A 252 -11.56 1.75 -5.09
N THR A 253 -11.33 2.73 -5.96
CA THR A 253 -10.10 2.84 -6.73
C THR A 253 -9.13 3.75 -5.99
N THR A 254 -7.90 3.30 -5.78
CA THR A 254 -6.85 4.11 -5.17
C THR A 254 -5.67 4.33 -6.12
N THR A 255 -4.88 5.36 -5.85
CA THR A 255 -3.59 5.59 -6.49
C THR A 255 -2.69 6.43 -5.59
N ARG A 256 -1.38 6.26 -5.76
CA ARG A 256 -0.34 7.02 -5.05
C ARG A 256 0.63 7.65 -6.03
N LEU A 257 0.99 8.91 -5.79
CA LEU A 257 1.98 9.65 -6.58
C LEU A 257 3.07 10.20 -5.66
N GLN A 258 4.32 9.82 -5.94
CA GLN A 258 5.49 10.39 -5.32
C GLN A 258 5.98 11.57 -6.16
N ARG A 259 5.93 12.78 -5.61
CA ARG A 259 6.34 13.98 -6.35
C ARG A 259 7.83 13.88 -6.76
N ARG A 260 8.12 14.31 -8.00
CA ARG A 260 9.47 14.71 -8.42
C ARG A 260 9.73 16.03 -7.70
N ARG A 261 10.79 16.11 -6.90
CA ARG A 261 11.17 17.37 -6.24
C ARG A 261 11.32 18.51 -7.24
#